data_AF-A0A1F8NH90-F1
#
_entry.id   AF-A0A1F8NH90-F1
#
_cell.length_a   1.000
_cell.length_b   1.000
_cell.length_c   1.000
_cell.angle_alpha   90.00
_cell.angle_beta   90.00
_cell.angle_gamma   90.00
#
_symmetry.space_group_name_H-M   'P 1'
#
loop_
_entity.id
_entity.type
_entity.pdbx_description
1 polymer ?
#
loop_
_entity_poly.entity_id
_entity_poly.type
_entity_poly.pdbx_seq_one_letter_code
_entity_poly.pdbx_strand_id
1 'polypeptide(L)'
;MRDLADAEVAGLSPDRRFLIAYEAALTLATVPLFCAGYETHGAGHHWVTFQLLPHFMGEAISEVATYFESCRTKRNVGTYDRGGEISETEAGELTAEVSDFKTQVENWLRAVHPEYT
;
A
#
# COMPACT_ATOMS: atom_id res chain seq x y z
N MET A 1 -10.74 6.03 -0.84
CA MET A 1 -9.75 5.55 -1.83
C MET A 1 -10.42 4.52 -2.73
N ARG A 2 -10.24 4.63 -4.04
CA ARG A 2 -10.96 3.81 -5.04
C ARG A 2 -10.45 2.37 -5.11
N ASP A 3 -9.14 2.17 -5.03
CA ASP A 3 -8.54 0.85 -5.25
C ASP A 3 -8.96 -0.17 -4.20
N LEU A 4 -9.03 0.21 -2.90
CA LEU A 4 -9.57 -0.70 -1.88
C LEU A 4 -11.01 -1.16 -2.19
N ALA A 5 -11.87 -0.27 -2.67
CA ALA A 5 -13.24 -0.64 -3.05
C ALA A 5 -13.26 -1.55 -4.30
N ASP A 6 -12.37 -1.30 -5.27
CA ASP A 6 -12.22 -2.14 -6.45
C ASP A 6 -11.67 -3.53 -6.09
N ALA A 7 -10.86 -3.68 -5.03
CA ALA A 7 -10.36 -4.97 -4.53
C ALA A 7 -11.46 -5.83 -3.87
N GLU A 8 -12.55 -5.23 -3.39
CA GLU A 8 -13.65 -5.95 -2.73
C GLU A 8 -14.74 -6.42 -3.70
N VAL A 9 -14.62 -6.12 -5.01
CA VAL A 9 -15.61 -6.51 -6.02
C VAL A 9 -15.71 -8.03 -6.15
N ALA A 10 -16.93 -8.55 -5.99
CA ALA A 10 -17.21 -9.98 -6.12
C ALA A 10 -16.83 -10.52 -7.50
N GLY A 11 -16.14 -11.67 -7.52
CA GLY A 11 -15.72 -12.35 -8.76
C GLY A 11 -14.29 -12.02 -9.23
N LEU A 12 -13.54 -11.17 -8.52
CA LEU A 12 -12.13 -10.96 -8.81
C LEU A 12 -11.25 -12.11 -8.32
N SER A 13 -10.28 -12.52 -9.14
CA SER A 13 -9.25 -13.48 -8.73
C SER A 13 -8.41 -12.93 -7.57
N PRO A 14 -7.84 -13.79 -6.73
CA PRO A 14 -6.89 -13.39 -5.68
C PRO A 14 -5.76 -12.51 -6.21
N ASP A 15 -5.16 -12.87 -7.35
CA ASP A 15 -4.08 -12.10 -7.98
C ASP A 15 -4.52 -10.67 -8.30
N ARG A 16 -5.75 -10.51 -8.81
CA ARG A 16 -6.27 -9.19 -9.17
C ARG A 16 -6.56 -8.35 -7.92
N ARG A 17 -7.15 -8.95 -6.89
CA ARG A 17 -7.39 -8.28 -5.60
C ARG A 17 -6.09 -7.84 -4.95
N PHE A 18 -5.09 -8.72 -4.93
CA PHE A 18 -3.76 -8.41 -4.39
C PHE A 18 -3.09 -7.26 -5.14
N LEU A 19 -3.12 -7.28 -6.48
CA LEU A 19 -2.56 -6.19 -7.28
C LEU A 19 -3.24 -4.86 -6.94
N ILE A 20 -4.58 -4.82 -6.89
CA ILE A 20 -5.32 -3.61 -6.60
C ILE A 20 -5.04 -3.13 -5.17
N ALA A 21 -5.06 -4.02 -4.18
CA ALA A 21 -4.75 -3.69 -2.79
C ALA A 21 -3.32 -3.16 -2.62
N TYR A 22 -2.34 -3.73 -3.34
CA TYR A 22 -0.96 -3.25 -3.32
C TYR A 22 -0.81 -1.82 -3.90
N GLU A 23 -1.45 -1.53 -5.04
CA GLU A 23 -1.46 -0.18 -5.61
C GLU A 23 -2.13 0.83 -4.65
N ALA A 24 -3.16 0.37 -3.93
CA ALA A 24 -3.82 1.14 -2.89
C ALA A 24 -2.87 1.46 -1.71
N ALA A 25 -2.09 0.48 -1.22
CA ALA A 25 -1.06 0.69 -0.20
C ALA A 25 -0.01 1.71 -0.65
N LEU A 26 0.51 1.58 -1.88
CA LEU A 26 1.48 2.52 -2.43
C LEU A 26 0.90 3.94 -2.47
N THR A 27 -0.33 4.08 -2.97
CA THR A 27 -0.99 5.39 -3.09
C THR A 27 -1.24 6.02 -1.72
N LEU A 28 -1.56 5.24 -0.70
CA LEU A 28 -1.65 5.76 0.68
C LEU A 28 -0.28 6.18 1.22
N ALA A 29 0.76 5.39 0.94
CA ALA A 29 2.10 5.65 1.42
C ALA A 29 2.75 6.90 0.81
N THR A 30 2.28 7.38 -0.35
CA THR A 30 2.75 8.66 -0.91
C THR A 30 2.16 9.88 -0.21
N VAL A 31 1.05 9.74 0.52
CA VAL A 31 0.36 10.87 1.17
C VAL A 31 1.23 11.56 2.23
N PRO A 32 1.85 10.85 3.20
CA PRO A 32 2.72 11.50 4.18
C PRO A 32 3.94 12.17 3.55
N LEU A 33 4.50 11.57 2.51
CA LEU A 33 5.62 12.14 1.74
C LEU A 33 5.19 13.45 1.07
N PHE A 34 4.03 13.44 0.41
CA PHE A 34 3.47 14.61 -0.26
C PHE A 34 3.17 15.74 0.73
N CYS A 35 2.56 15.44 1.87
CA CYS A 35 2.32 16.44 2.92
C CYS A 35 3.61 17.05 3.47
N ALA A 36 4.71 16.29 3.48
CA ALA A 36 6.04 16.77 3.82
C ALA A 36 6.78 17.47 2.65
N GLY A 37 6.16 17.60 1.48
CA GLY A 37 6.72 18.28 0.30
C GLY A 37 7.59 17.40 -0.60
N TYR A 38 7.51 16.08 -0.47
CA TYR A 38 8.26 15.11 -1.25
C TYR A 38 7.38 14.41 -2.29
N GLU A 39 7.97 14.09 -3.44
CA GLU A 39 7.33 13.29 -4.49
C GLU A 39 8.32 12.25 -5.02
N THR A 40 7.86 11.03 -5.23
CA THR A 40 8.70 9.91 -5.71
C THR A 40 8.27 9.51 -7.11
N HIS A 41 9.23 9.36 -8.03
CA HIS A 41 8.97 9.02 -9.43
C HIS A 41 9.95 7.99 -9.99
N GLY A 42 9.55 7.33 -11.08
CA GLY A 42 10.45 6.50 -11.88
C GLY A 42 10.75 5.12 -11.28
N ALA A 43 11.82 4.50 -11.76
CA ALA A 43 12.23 3.18 -11.32
C ALA A 43 12.68 3.20 -9.85
N GLY A 44 12.14 2.28 -9.04
CA GLY A 44 12.46 2.20 -7.61
C GLY A 44 11.63 3.11 -6.70
N HIS A 45 10.68 3.89 -7.24
CA HIS A 45 9.88 4.81 -6.42
C HIS A 45 9.08 4.12 -5.32
N HIS A 46 8.57 2.90 -5.55
CA HIS A 46 7.88 2.12 -4.51
C HIS A 46 8.79 1.85 -3.31
N TRP A 47 10.01 1.38 -3.58
CA TRP A 47 11.01 1.11 -2.55
C TRP A 47 11.37 2.36 -1.77
N VAL A 48 11.61 3.48 -2.47
CA VAL A 48 11.87 4.78 -1.82
C VAL A 48 10.67 5.22 -0.96
N THR A 49 9.45 5.06 -1.47
CA THR A 49 8.21 5.44 -0.76
C THR A 49 8.11 4.69 0.57
N PHE A 50 8.19 3.36 0.56
CA PHE A 50 8.08 2.57 1.77
C PHE A 50 9.28 2.76 2.71
N GLN A 51 10.49 2.92 2.19
CA GLN A 51 11.66 3.15 3.02
C GLN A 51 11.61 4.48 3.78
N LEU A 52 11.06 5.53 3.16
CA LEU A 52 10.97 6.84 3.78
C LEU A 52 9.73 6.99 4.68
N LEU A 53 8.72 6.14 4.53
CA LEU A 53 7.46 6.26 5.27
C LEU A 53 7.63 6.37 6.80
N PRO A 54 8.51 5.57 7.47
CA PRO A 54 8.73 5.69 8.92
C PRO A 54 9.36 7.01 9.35
N HIS A 55 10.07 7.70 8.46
CA HIS A 55 10.64 9.02 8.74
C HIS A 55 9.53 10.07 8.98
N PHE A 56 8.37 9.90 8.35
CA PHE A 56 7.27 10.86 8.41
C PHE A 56 6.18 10.46 9.40
N MET A 57 5.83 9.17 9.48
CA MET A 57 4.78 8.67 10.36
C MET A 57 5.28 8.11 11.70
N GLY A 58 6.60 7.98 11.86
CA GLY A 58 7.23 7.38 13.04
C GLY A 58 7.44 5.88 12.93
N GLU A 59 8.24 5.33 13.84
CA GLU A 59 8.74 3.94 13.80
C GLU A 59 7.64 2.87 13.87
N ALA A 60 6.45 3.23 14.38
CA ALA A 60 5.31 2.32 14.45
C ALA A 60 4.87 1.78 13.08
N ILE A 61 5.21 2.48 11.98
CA ILE A 61 4.87 2.03 10.62
C ILE A 61 5.95 1.15 9.96
N SER A 62 7.11 0.96 10.59
CA SER A 62 8.24 0.26 9.97
C SER A 62 7.93 -1.18 9.57
N GLU A 63 7.16 -1.91 10.39
CA GLU A 63 6.75 -3.28 10.09
C GLU A 63 5.81 -3.32 8.87
N VAL A 64 4.81 -2.44 8.84
CA VAL A 64 3.85 -2.30 7.73
C VAL A 64 4.56 -1.92 6.42
N ALA A 65 5.48 -0.96 6.48
CA ALA A 65 6.27 -0.54 5.33
C ALA A 65 7.15 -1.68 4.78
N THR A 66 7.77 -2.46 5.67
CA THR A 66 8.56 -3.64 5.30
C THR A 66 7.68 -4.73 4.67
N TYR A 67 6.50 -4.95 5.23
CA TYR A 67 5.52 -5.90 4.68
C TYR A 67 5.09 -5.50 3.26
N PHE A 68 4.75 -4.23 3.01
CA PHE A 68 4.39 -3.77 1.68
C PHE A 68 5.54 -3.87 0.68
N GLU A 69 6.79 -3.54 1.06
CA GLU A 69 7.94 -3.75 0.16
C GLU A 69 8.14 -5.24 -0.15
N SER A 70 7.88 -6.14 0.80
CA SER A 70 7.93 -7.59 0.52
C SER A 70 6.87 -8.01 -0.51
N CYS A 71 5.67 -7.43 -0.45
CA CYS A 71 4.58 -7.67 -1.40
C CYS A 71 4.91 -7.19 -2.83
N ARG A 72 5.80 -6.20 -2.98
CA ARG A 72 6.26 -5.71 -4.29
C ARG A 72 6.85 -6.82 -5.14
N THR A 73 7.60 -7.74 -4.53
CA THR A 73 8.23 -8.86 -5.25
C THR A 73 7.19 -9.80 -5.86
N LYS A 74 6.09 -10.05 -5.14
CA LYS A 74 4.98 -10.91 -5.58
C LYS A 74 4.15 -10.27 -6.71
N ARG A 75 4.06 -8.93 -6.75
CA ARG A 75 3.43 -8.19 -7.86
C ARG A 75 4.05 -8.53 -9.22
N ASN A 76 5.38 -8.70 -9.26
CA ASN A 76 6.09 -8.96 -10.52
C ASN A 76 5.86 -10.38 -11.04
N VAL A 77 5.66 -11.36 -10.15
CA VAL A 77 5.50 -12.77 -10.54
C VAL A 77 4.14 -13.01 -11.19
N GLY A 78 3.07 -12.38 -10.67
CA GLY A 78 1.73 -12.46 -11.26
C GLY A 78 1.60 -11.87 -12.69
N THR A 79 2.58 -11.09 -13.15
CA THR A 79 2.58 -10.48 -14.50
C THR A 79 3.31 -11.27 -15.58
N TYR A 80 4.20 -12.22 -15.25
CA TYR A 80 5.09 -12.82 -16.25
C TYR A 80 5.13 -14.35 -16.29
N ASP A 81 4.71 -15.07 -15.24
CA ASP A 81 4.69 -16.54 -15.28
C ASP A 81 3.55 -17.07 -14.41
N ARG A 82 2.49 -17.61 -15.05
CA ARG A 82 1.36 -18.36 -14.44
C ARG A 82 0.56 -17.63 -13.35
N GLY A 83 -0.55 -17.00 -13.74
CA GLY A 83 -1.59 -16.60 -12.78
C GLY A 83 -2.04 -17.77 -11.89
N GLY A 84 -2.25 -17.50 -10.59
CA GLY A 84 -2.60 -18.50 -9.58
C GLY A 84 -1.58 -18.66 -8.44
N GLU A 85 -0.61 -17.76 -8.31
CA GLU A 85 0.38 -17.81 -7.21
C GLU A 85 -0.09 -17.13 -5.94
N ILE A 86 -1.04 -16.19 -6.03
CA ILE A 86 -1.63 -15.54 -4.87
C ILE A 86 -2.81 -16.36 -4.36
N SER A 87 -2.75 -16.76 -3.10
CA SER A 87 -3.87 -17.40 -2.41
C SER A 87 -4.95 -16.41 -1.98
N GLU A 88 -6.17 -16.92 -1.76
CA GLU A 88 -7.26 -16.15 -1.13
C GLU A 88 -6.82 -15.51 0.20
N THR A 89 -6.03 -16.25 0.99
CA THR A 89 -5.49 -15.78 2.26
C THR A 89 -4.56 -14.59 2.06
N GLU A 90 -3.59 -14.67 1.16
CA GLU A 90 -2.65 -13.57 0.91
C GLU A 90 -3.35 -12.31 0.37
N ALA A 91 -4.34 -12.48 -0.51
CA ALA A 91 -5.14 -11.35 -0.99
C ALA A 91 -5.96 -10.72 0.16
N GLY A 92 -6.53 -11.56 1.04
CA GLY A 92 -7.27 -11.12 2.23
C GLY A 92 -6.40 -10.39 3.25
N GLU A 93 -5.23 -10.95 3.57
CA GLU A 93 -4.25 -10.37 4.49
C GLU A 93 -3.78 -8.99 4.00
N LEU A 94 -3.39 -8.87 2.73
CA LEU A 94 -2.98 -7.58 2.18
C LEU A 94 -4.13 -6.57 2.23
N THR A 95 -5.35 -6.97 1.87
CA THR A 95 -6.51 -6.06 1.89
C THR A 95 -6.80 -5.55 3.31
N ALA A 96 -6.74 -6.43 4.30
CA ALA A 96 -6.92 -6.06 5.71
C ALA A 96 -5.82 -5.09 6.17
N GLU A 97 -4.55 -5.39 5.87
CA GLU A 97 -3.40 -4.56 6.23
C GLU A 97 -3.49 -3.16 5.59
N VAL A 98 -3.91 -3.07 4.32
CA VAL A 98 -4.11 -1.78 3.64
C VAL A 98 -5.25 -0.98 4.29
N SER A 99 -6.32 -1.63 4.73
CA SER A 99 -7.43 -0.98 5.44
C SER A 99 -6.99 -0.41 6.79
N ASP A 100 -6.21 -1.16 7.55
CA ASP A 100 -5.66 -0.70 8.83
C ASP A 100 -4.65 0.43 8.61
N PHE A 101 -3.79 0.32 7.60
CA PHE A 101 -2.86 1.36 7.20
C PHE A 101 -3.57 2.65 6.78
N LYS A 102 -4.67 2.55 6.02
CA LYS A 102 -5.50 3.71 5.67
C LYS A 102 -5.95 4.47 6.93
N THR A 103 -6.42 3.74 7.94
CA THR A 103 -6.85 4.34 9.21
C THR A 103 -5.70 5.04 9.92
N GLN A 104 -4.49 4.46 9.89
CA GLN A 104 -3.28 5.07 10.45
C GLN A 104 -2.90 6.36 9.72
N VAL A 105 -2.92 6.38 8.39
CA VAL A 105 -2.66 7.60 7.58
C VAL A 105 -3.69 8.68 7.86
N GLU A 106 -4.98 8.34 7.93
CA GLU A 106 -6.05 9.30 8.24
C GLU A 106 -5.92 9.88 9.65
N ASN A 107 -5.53 9.06 10.64
CA ASN A 107 -5.25 9.53 11.99
C ASN A 107 -4.03 10.45 12.03
N TRP A 108 -2.95 10.10 11.31
CA TRP A 108 -1.75 10.91 11.21
C TRP A 108 -2.05 12.26 10.53
N LEU A 109 -2.82 12.28 9.44
CA LEU A 109 -3.24 13.51 8.77
C LEU A 109 -3.99 14.44 9.73
N ARG A 110 -4.98 13.93 10.45
CA ARG A 110 -5.74 14.71 11.44
C ARG A 110 -4.84 15.32 12.53
N ALA A 111 -3.76 14.63 12.89
CA ALA A 111 -2.86 15.05 13.96
C ALA A 111 -1.79 16.05 13.51
N VAL A 112 -1.24 15.86 12.30
CA VAL A 112 -0.05 16.59 11.83
C VAL A 112 -0.37 17.62 10.75
N HIS A 113 -1.34 17.34 9.89
CA HIS A 113 -1.74 18.19 8.77
C HIS A 113 -3.27 18.37 8.70
N PRO A 114 -3.89 18.99 9.72
CA PRO A 114 -5.34 19.17 9.76
C PRO A 114 -5.89 19.92 8.54
N GLU A 115 -5.06 20.70 7.85
CA GLU A 115 -5.39 21.41 6.60
C GLU A 115 -5.75 20.49 5.42
N TYR A 116 -5.41 19.20 5.48
CA TYR A 116 -5.72 18.19 4.44
C TYR A 116 -6.81 17.20 4.85
N THR A 117 -7.52 17.43 5.96
CA THR A 117 -8.62 16.60 6.47
C THR A 117 -9.96 17.31 6.44
#